data_AF-A0A842Y8W5-F1
#
_entry.id   AF-A0A842Y8W5-F1
#
_cell.length_a   1.000
_cell.length_b   1.000
_cell.length_c   1.000
_cell.angle_alpha   90.00
_cell.angle_beta   90.00
_cell.angle_gamma   90.00
#
_symmetry.space_group_name_H-M   'P 1'
#
loop_
_entity.id
_entity.type
_entity.pdbx_description
1 polymer ?
#
loop_
_entity_poly.entity_id
_entity_poly.type
_entity_poly.pdbx_seq_one_letter_code
_entity_poly.pdbx_strand_id
1 'polypeptide(L)'
;DITGLFIGSLGSFGIITKVSMKVFKRHQYYDHNTFGFETHEQAEQFMVDVKQNDINGVFTSLYEGPVLELFMDMIGDEIGIPKYEWPFRTVSMTIGRVREDMMKSDAELAKKLCEKNGGNVIGISELPYSEWNGRLWFFVRACYVHGWHWRTLYHHQTPTNAHRSVEEIRRVMEEYGFLGHTAGFASGHSSFNAYPHLYFDPQDPEDEQKVRDAHKELAKTLFKTGAVPFKMAPYWADAIEGMDSYMALLELVKKTIDPKKLMNPRVLGGL
;
A
#
# COMPACT_ATOMS: atom_id res chain seq x y z
N ASP A 1 16.34 -7.61 -20.88
CA ASP A 1 15.77 -6.30 -21.18
C ASP A 1 16.56 -5.25 -20.40
N ILE A 2 17.13 -4.25 -21.07
CA ILE A 2 17.96 -3.20 -20.45
C ILE A 2 17.12 -2.12 -19.75
N THR A 3 15.84 -1.97 -20.11
CA THR A 3 14.96 -0.97 -19.50
C THR A 3 14.79 -1.23 -18.00
N GLY A 4 14.80 -2.50 -17.59
CA GLY A 4 14.75 -2.91 -16.19
C GLY A 4 15.92 -2.42 -15.34
N LEU A 5 17.09 -2.11 -15.93
CA LEU A 5 18.19 -1.50 -15.17
C LEU A 5 17.85 -0.07 -14.73
N PHE A 6 17.10 0.67 -15.54
CA PHE A 6 16.78 2.07 -15.26
C PHE A 6 15.52 2.22 -14.39
N ILE A 7 14.55 1.31 -14.55
CA ILE A 7 13.34 1.27 -13.71
C ILE A 7 13.75 0.99 -12.26
N GLY A 8 13.39 1.88 -11.34
CA GLY A 8 13.75 1.74 -9.93
C GLY A 8 15.21 2.10 -9.61
N SER A 9 16.02 2.55 -10.57
CA SER A 9 17.44 2.90 -10.35
C SER A 9 17.68 4.11 -9.43
N LEU A 10 16.62 4.87 -9.13
CA LEU A 10 16.66 6.10 -8.33
C LEU A 10 17.69 7.12 -8.87
N GLY A 11 17.95 7.13 -10.19
CA GLY A 11 18.93 8.01 -10.82
C GLY A 11 20.38 7.58 -10.65
N SER A 12 20.66 6.41 -10.06
CA SER A 12 22.03 5.92 -9.88
C SER A 12 22.73 5.63 -11.22
N PHE A 13 21.97 5.30 -12.25
CA PHE A 13 22.51 4.80 -13.53
C PHE A 13 22.39 5.82 -14.68
N GLY A 14 21.89 7.02 -14.40
CA GLY A 14 21.80 8.11 -15.38
C GLY A 14 20.48 8.86 -15.34
N ILE A 15 20.30 9.73 -16.33
CA ILE A 15 19.12 10.60 -16.47
C ILE A 15 18.30 10.13 -17.66
N ILE A 16 17.06 9.72 -17.40
CA ILE A 16 16.11 9.34 -18.45
C ILE A 16 15.54 10.62 -19.08
N THR A 17 15.81 10.84 -20.36
CA THR A 17 15.39 12.07 -21.07
C THR A 17 14.12 11.90 -21.89
N LYS A 18 13.79 10.67 -22.29
CA LYS A 18 12.60 10.35 -23.10
C LYS A 18 12.08 8.97 -22.73
N VAL A 19 10.75 8.81 -22.73
CA VAL A 19 10.07 7.53 -22.53
C VAL A 19 8.91 7.42 -23.51
N SER A 20 8.58 6.20 -23.91
CA SER A 20 7.34 5.88 -24.63
C SER A 20 6.45 5.06 -23.70
N MET A 21 5.21 5.48 -23.53
CA MET A 21 4.27 4.85 -22.62
C MET A 21 3.03 4.36 -23.37
N LYS A 22 2.53 3.19 -22.97
CA LYS A 22 1.23 2.71 -23.44
C LYS A 22 0.13 3.55 -22.78
N VAL A 23 -0.81 4.04 -23.60
CA VAL A 23 -2.01 4.73 -23.11
C VAL A 23 -3.24 3.84 -23.28
N PHE A 24 -4.25 4.07 -22.45
CA PHE A 24 -5.51 3.34 -22.46
C PHE A 24 -6.69 4.30 -22.58
N LYS A 25 -7.83 3.79 -23.04
CA LYS A 25 -9.07 4.57 -23.03
C LYS A 25 -9.42 4.94 -21.59
N ARG A 26 -9.76 6.21 -21.37
CA ARG A 26 -10.22 6.70 -20.07
C ARG A 26 -11.54 6.02 -19.69
N HIS A 27 -11.62 5.50 -18.47
CA HIS A 27 -12.87 5.03 -17.89
C HIS A 27 -13.88 6.18 -17.81
N GLN A 28 -15.15 5.89 -18.10
CA GLN A 28 -16.23 6.88 -18.16
C GLN A 28 -17.24 6.67 -17.02
N TYR A 29 -17.34 5.44 -16.54
CA TYR A 29 -18.31 5.03 -15.53
C TYR A 29 -17.59 4.39 -14.36
N TYR A 30 -18.07 4.71 -13.15
CA TYR A 30 -17.48 4.28 -11.89
C TYR A 30 -18.56 3.79 -10.94
N ASP A 31 -18.24 2.75 -10.16
CA ASP A 31 -18.98 2.33 -8.98
C ASP A 31 -18.04 2.45 -7.77
N HIS A 32 -18.55 2.98 -6.68
CA HIS A 32 -17.81 3.19 -5.44
C HIS A 32 -18.56 2.46 -4.33
N ASN A 33 -17.91 1.47 -3.71
CA ASN A 33 -18.57 0.65 -2.71
C ASN A 33 -17.60 0.10 -1.67
N THR A 34 -18.15 -0.21 -0.50
CA THR A 34 -17.45 -0.76 0.66
C THR A 34 -18.03 -2.12 1.03
N PHE A 35 -17.14 -3.03 1.41
CA PHE A 35 -17.46 -4.43 1.73
C PHE A 35 -16.83 -4.80 3.07
N GLY A 36 -17.60 -5.46 3.94
CA GLY A 36 -17.22 -5.85 5.28
C GLY A 36 -16.98 -7.34 5.41
N PHE A 37 -16.01 -7.72 6.24
CA PHE A 37 -15.64 -9.10 6.51
C PHE A 37 -15.19 -9.26 7.97
N GLU A 38 -15.43 -10.45 8.53
CA GLU A 38 -15.12 -10.78 9.92
C GLU A 38 -13.74 -11.43 10.09
N THR A 39 -13.14 -11.95 9.01
CA THR A 39 -11.80 -12.53 9.03
C THR A 39 -10.91 -12.01 7.90
N HIS A 40 -9.60 -12.22 8.05
CA HIS A 40 -8.63 -11.92 7.01
C HIS A 40 -8.91 -12.71 5.73
N GLU A 41 -9.11 -14.01 5.87
CA GLU A 41 -9.25 -14.97 4.78
C GLU A 41 -10.48 -14.67 3.93
N GLN A 42 -11.58 -14.24 4.53
CA GLN A 42 -12.78 -13.83 3.80
C GLN A 42 -12.49 -12.63 2.89
N ALA A 43 -11.84 -11.59 3.42
CA ALA A 43 -11.49 -10.39 2.65
C ALA A 43 -10.44 -10.71 1.57
N GLU A 44 -9.43 -11.52 1.89
CA GLU A 44 -8.41 -11.96 0.95
C GLU A 44 -8.99 -12.80 -0.20
N GLN A 45 -9.87 -13.76 0.12
CA GLN A 45 -10.55 -14.57 -0.88
C GLN A 45 -11.47 -13.73 -1.76
N PHE A 46 -12.18 -12.75 -1.19
CA PHE A 46 -12.94 -11.78 -1.97
C PHE A 46 -12.05 -11.03 -2.98
N MET A 47 -10.87 -10.56 -2.57
CA MET A 47 -9.93 -9.89 -3.47
C MET A 47 -9.41 -10.81 -4.57
N VAL A 48 -9.17 -12.09 -4.27
CA VAL A 48 -8.81 -13.11 -5.27
C VAL A 48 -9.97 -13.34 -6.25
N ASP A 49 -11.20 -13.51 -5.76
CA ASP A 49 -12.38 -13.74 -6.59
C ASP A 49 -12.66 -12.55 -7.51
N VAL A 50 -12.56 -11.30 -7.01
CA VAL A 50 -12.67 -10.07 -7.82
C VAL A 50 -11.68 -10.11 -8.98
N LYS A 51 -10.43 -10.47 -8.70
CA LYS A 51 -9.37 -10.55 -9.73
C LYS A 51 -9.61 -11.69 -10.73
N GLN A 52 -10.01 -12.86 -10.26
CA GLN A 52 -10.27 -14.03 -11.11
C GLN A 52 -11.48 -13.85 -12.04
N ASN A 53 -12.40 -12.96 -11.67
CA ASN A 53 -13.55 -12.59 -12.49
C ASN A 53 -13.31 -11.33 -13.34
N ASP A 54 -12.06 -10.89 -13.49
CA ASP A 54 -11.65 -9.72 -14.27
C ASP A 54 -12.39 -8.41 -13.92
N ILE A 55 -12.91 -8.30 -12.69
CA ILE A 55 -13.55 -7.08 -12.21
C ILE A 55 -12.48 -5.99 -12.10
N ASN A 56 -12.72 -4.85 -12.75
CA ASN A 56 -11.72 -3.79 -12.84
C ASN A 56 -11.80 -2.81 -11.66
N GLY A 57 -11.37 -3.29 -10.49
CA GLY A 57 -11.10 -2.46 -9.32
C GLY A 57 -9.93 -1.50 -9.61
N VAL A 58 -10.22 -0.33 -10.17
CA VAL A 58 -9.22 0.69 -10.52
C VAL A 58 -8.52 1.26 -9.29
N PHE A 59 -9.17 1.17 -8.13
CA PHE A 59 -8.59 1.45 -6.83
C PHE A 59 -9.26 0.56 -5.80
N THR A 60 -8.49 -0.23 -5.06
CA THR A 60 -9.05 -1.08 -4.01
C THR A 60 -8.13 -1.09 -2.80
N SER A 61 -8.68 -0.77 -1.64
CA SER A 61 -7.99 -0.62 -0.38
C SER A 61 -8.51 -1.65 0.63
N LEU A 62 -7.63 -2.25 1.42
CA LEU A 62 -7.99 -3.12 2.54
C LEU A 62 -7.60 -2.44 3.85
N TYR A 63 -8.57 -2.32 4.74
CA TYR A 63 -8.43 -1.70 6.05
C TYR A 63 -8.81 -2.65 7.18
N GLU A 64 -8.34 -2.31 8.37
CA GLU A 64 -8.84 -2.84 9.63
C GLU A 64 -9.87 -1.88 10.20
N GLY A 65 -10.94 -2.42 10.79
CA GLY A 65 -12.01 -1.59 11.39
C GLY A 65 -11.49 -0.50 12.33
N PRO A 66 -10.63 -0.81 13.32
CA PRO A 66 -10.08 0.19 14.24
C PRO A 66 -9.25 1.28 13.55
N VAL A 67 -8.62 0.95 12.42
CA VAL A 67 -7.86 1.92 11.63
C VAL A 67 -8.79 2.88 10.91
N LEU A 68 -9.88 2.38 10.32
CA LEU A 68 -10.89 3.25 9.73
C LEU A 68 -11.57 4.12 10.78
N GLU A 69 -11.93 3.56 11.93
CA GLU A 69 -12.52 4.29 13.04
C GLU A 69 -11.62 5.48 13.45
N LEU A 70 -10.32 5.22 13.66
CA LEU A 70 -9.33 6.26 13.95
C LEU A 70 -9.36 7.41 12.92
N PHE A 71 -9.41 7.09 11.62
CA PHE A 71 -9.48 8.13 10.58
C PHE A 71 -10.84 8.81 10.51
N MET A 72 -11.92 8.07 10.62
CA MET A 72 -13.26 8.61 10.49
C MET A 72 -13.60 9.53 11.66
N ASP A 73 -13.07 9.27 12.85
CA ASP A 73 -13.16 10.19 13.98
C ASP A 73 -12.46 11.52 13.73
N MET A 74 -11.37 11.53 12.96
CA MET A 74 -10.60 12.74 12.66
C MET A 74 -11.24 13.60 11.57
N ILE A 75 -11.72 12.96 10.51
CA ILE A 75 -12.05 13.67 9.25
C ILE A 75 -13.33 13.16 8.58
N GLY A 76 -14.04 12.19 9.16
CA GLY A 76 -15.25 11.60 8.60
C GLY A 76 -16.32 12.63 8.24
N ASP A 77 -16.59 13.57 9.17
CA ASP A 77 -17.53 14.68 8.95
C ASP A 77 -17.09 15.60 7.80
N GLU A 78 -15.78 15.88 7.67
CA GLU A 78 -15.20 16.73 6.61
C GLU A 78 -15.37 16.09 5.22
N ILE A 79 -15.31 14.77 5.14
CA ILE A 79 -15.42 14.00 3.88
C ILE A 79 -16.80 13.39 3.65
N GLY A 80 -17.77 13.68 4.53
CA GLY A 80 -19.17 13.24 4.42
C GLY A 80 -19.40 11.75 4.68
N ILE A 81 -18.47 11.06 5.34
CA ILE A 81 -18.64 9.64 5.69
C ILE A 81 -19.51 9.55 6.95
N PRO A 82 -20.62 8.79 6.93
CA PRO A 82 -21.46 8.64 8.11
C PRO A 82 -20.73 7.87 9.22
N LYS A 83 -21.10 8.13 10.46
CA LYS A 83 -20.68 7.29 11.60
C LYS A 83 -21.15 5.86 11.37
N TYR A 84 -20.21 4.93 11.45
CA TYR A 84 -20.44 3.53 11.15
C TYR A 84 -19.50 2.66 11.98
N GLU A 85 -20.01 1.54 12.49
CA GLU A 85 -19.19 0.55 13.18
C GLU A 85 -18.52 -0.33 12.12
N TRP A 86 -17.23 -0.09 11.89
CA TRP A 86 -16.50 -0.76 10.82
C TRP A 86 -16.21 -2.23 11.16
N PRO A 87 -16.49 -3.17 10.25
CA PRO A 87 -16.13 -4.58 10.42
C PRO A 87 -14.63 -4.77 10.60
N PHE A 88 -14.26 -5.94 11.16
CA PHE A 88 -12.86 -6.31 11.39
C PHE A 88 -11.97 -6.05 10.17
N ARG A 89 -12.46 -6.43 8.98
CA ARG A 89 -11.87 -6.04 7.69
C ARG A 89 -12.86 -5.30 6.82
N THR A 90 -12.40 -4.20 6.24
CA THR A 90 -13.17 -3.42 5.26
C THR A 90 -12.40 -3.30 3.97
N VAL A 91 -13.03 -3.66 2.86
CA VAL A 91 -12.53 -3.40 1.51
C VAL A 91 -13.26 -2.17 0.95
N SER A 92 -12.52 -1.10 0.70
CA SER A 92 -12.98 0.07 -0.06
C SER A 92 -12.61 -0.13 -1.52
N MET A 93 -13.58 -0.11 -2.44
CA MET A 93 -13.34 -0.42 -3.85
C MET A 93 -14.00 0.60 -4.78
N THR A 94 -13.22 1.03 -5.76
CA THR A 94 -13.69 1.77 -6.94
C THR A 94 -13.54 0.87 -8.16
N ILE A 95 -14.65 0.54 -8.81
CA ILE A 95 -14.69 -0.17 -10.09
C ILE A 95 -14.81 0.87 -11.21
N GLY A 96 -14.01 0.73 -12.27
CA GLY A 96 -14.06 1.66 -13.41
C GLY A 96 -14.20 0.94 -14.74
N ARG A 97 -15.10 1.40 -15.63
CA ARG A 97 -15.23 0.87 -17.01
C ARG A 97 -15.43 1.97 -18.03
N VAL A 98 -15.16 1.62 -19.29
CA VAL A 98 -15.45 2.48 -20.45
C VAL A 98 -16.94 2.45 -20.81
N ARG A 99 -17.63 1.33 -20.55
CA ARG A 99 -19.06 1.16 -20.78
C ARG A 99 -19.83 1.01 -19.47
N GLU A 100 -21.02 1.58 -19.43
CA GLU A 100 -21.86 1.59 -18.23
C GLU A 100 -22.39 0.19 -17.87
N ASP A 101 -22.80 -0.59 -18.85
CA ASP A 101 -23.33 -1.95 -18.67
C ASP A 101 -22.29 -2.89 -18.07
N MET A 102 -21.03 -2.78 -18.50
CA MET A 102 -19.91 -3.51 -17.90
C MET A 102 -19.65 -3.07 -16.46
N MET A 103 -19.69 -1.77 -16.16
CA MET A 103 -19.53 -1.28 -14.79
C MET A 103 -20.62 -1.85 -13.88
N LYS A 104 -21.89 -1.78 -14.31
CA LYS A 104 -23.03 -2.31 -13.57
C LYS A 104 -22.93 -3.83 -13.35
N SER A 105 -22.54 -4.56 -14.38
CA SER A 105 -22.32 -6.02 -14.30
C SER A 105 -21.23 -6.37 -13.30
N ASP A 106 -20.11 -5.67 -13.33
CA ASP A 106 -18.99 -5.89 -12.41
C ASP A 106 -19.36 -5.54 -10.96
N ALA A 107 -20.03 -4.41 -10.75
CA ALA A 107 -20.47 -3.98 -9.43
C ALA A 107 -21.46 -4.98 -8.81
N GLU A 108 -22.39 -5.49 -9.60
CA GLU A 108 -23.33 -6.53 -9.16
C GLU A 108 -22.62 -7.85 -8.86
N LEU A 109 -21.66 -8.25 -9.69
CA LEU A 109 -20.87 -9.44 -9.44
C LEU A 109 -20.01 -9.30 -8.18
N ALA A 110 -19.40 -8.14 -7.94
CA ALA A 110 -18.63 -7.88 -6.72
C ALA A 110 -19.49 -8.03 -5.45
N LYS A 111 -20.73 -7.53 -5.45
CA LYS A 111 -21.67 -7.74 -4.33
C LYS A 111 -21.94 -9.21 -4.08
N LYS A 112 -22.23 -9.99 -5.12
CA LYS A 112 -22.45 -11.44 -5.03
C LYS A 112 -21.22 -12.19 -4.52
N LEU A 113 -20.03 -11.78 -4.96
CA LEU A 113 -18.77 -12.37 -4.49
C LEU A 113 -18.50 -12.04 -3.02
N CYS A 114 -18.84 -10.83 -2.55
CA CYS A 114 -18.75 -10.46 -1.15
C CYS A 114 -19.63 -11.38 -0.28
N GLU A 115 -20.91 -11.50 -0.64
CA GLU A 115 -21.86 -12.37 0.09
C GLU A 115 -21.43 -13.85 0.05
N LYS A 116 -20.97 -14.34 -1.10
CA LYS A 116 -20.44 -15.71 -1.27
C LYS A 116 -19.25 -15.98 -0.34
N ASN A 117 -18.41 -14.96 -0.08
CA ASN A 117 -17.26 -15.06 0.81
C ASN A 117 -17.60 -14.78 2.28
N GLY A 118 -18.90 -14.72 2.63
CA GLY A 118 -19.37 -14.50 3.99
C GLY A 118 -19.24 -13.06 4.47
N GLY A 119 -19.03 -12.12 3.57
CA GLY A 119 -19.01 -10.68 3.86
C GLY A 119 -20.38 -10.03 3.67
N ASN A 120 -20.45 -8.74 4.01
CA ASN A 120 -21.62 -7.90 3.81
C ASN A 120 -21.28 -6.67 2.96
N VAL A 121 -22.22 -6.24 2.12
CA VAL A 121 -22.10 -4.95 1.42
C VAL A 121 -22.41 -3.84 2.43
N ILE A 122 -21.43 -2.97 2.69
CA ILE A 122 -21.58 -1.83 3.60
C ILE A 122 -22.31 -0.68 2.90
N GLY A 123 -21.97 -0.40 1.64
CA GLY A 123 -22.70 0.59 0.83
C GLY A 123 -22.32 2.05 1.10
N ILE A 124 -21.32 2.31 1.94
CA ILE A 124 -20.76 3.66 2.14
C ILE A 124 -19.84 3.96 0.96
N SER A 125 -20.33 4.78 0.03
CA SER A 125 -19.65 5.08 -1.25
C SER A 125 -18.66 6.24 -1.14
N GLU A 126 -18.83 7.06 -0.11
CA GLU A 126 -18.10 8.29 0.16
C GLU A 126 -16.62 8.01 0.43
N LEU A 127 -16.31 6.88 1.10
CA LEU A 127 -14.94 6.44 1.36
C LEU A 127 -14.17 6.14 0.05
N PRO A 128 -14.57 5.18 -0.79
CA PRO A 128 -13.89 4.90 -2.06
C PRO A 128 -13.93 6.09 -3.03
N TYR A 129 -15.01 6.88 -3.01
CA TYR A 129 -15.10 8.10 -3.82
C TYR A 129 -14.03 9.14 -3.41
N SER A 130 -13.88 9.36 -2.10
CA SER A 130 -12.88 10.27 -1.52
C SER A 130 -11.46 9.77 -1.77
N GLU A 131 -11.19 8.48 -1.61
CA GLU A 131 -9.91 7.85 -1.93
C GLU A 131 -9.49 8.10 -3.38
N TRP A 132 -10.40 7.84 -4.32
CA TRP A 132 -10.14 7.94 -5.74
C TRP A 132 -9.99 9.39 -6.23
N ASN A 133 -10.94 10.25 -5.89
CA ASN A 133 -10.97 11.63 -6.37
C ASN A 133 -10.04 12.54 -5.56
N GLY A 134 -10.01 12.35 -4.24
CA GLY A 134 -9.13 13.05 -3.31
C GLY A 134 -7.69 12.54 -3.36
N ARG A 135 -7.37 11.46 -4.10
CA ARG A 135 -6.00 10.96 -4.29
C ARG A 135 -5.30 10.69 -2.95
N LEU A 136 -5.99 10.02 -2.02
CA LEU A 136 -5.48 9.72 -0.68
C LEU A 136 -5.17 10.95 0.20
N TRP A 137 -5.71 12.12 -0.14
CA TRP A 137 -5.52 13.36 0.61
C TRP A 137 -5.88 13.23 2.11
N PHE A 138 -6.85 12.37 2.43
CA PHE A 138 -7.34 12.16 3.79
C PHE A 138 -6.24 11.65 4.75
N PHE A 139 -5.30 10.81 4.29
CA PHE A 139 -4.16 10.37 5.13
C PHE A 139 -3.25 11.55 5.49
N VAL A 140 -2.98 12.42 4.52
CA VAL A 140 -2.17 13.64 4.72
C VAL A 140 -2.90 14.59 5.67
N ARG A 141 -4.20 14.78 5.45
CA ARG A 141 -5.05 15.64 6.27
C ARG A 141 -5.08 15.21 7.73
N ALA A 142 -5.25 13.91 7.99
CA ALA A 142 -5.25 13.35 9.35
C ALA A 142 -3.97 13.71 10.13
N CYS A 143 -2.81 13.64 9.49
CA CYS A 143 -1.55 13.93 10.17
C CYS A 143 -1.36 15.42 10.46
N TYR A 144 -1.81 16.30 9.55
CA TYR A 144 -1.78 17.74 9.79
C TYR A 144 -2.68 18.19 10.94
N VAL A 145 -3.84 17.53 11.13
CA VAL A 145 -4.77 17.87 12.23
C VAL A 145 -4.10 17.64 13.59
N HIS A 146 -3.23 16.62 13.71
CA HIS A 146 -2.58 16.27 14.98
C HIS A 146 -1.17 16.82 15.14
N GLY A 147 -0.56 17.37 14.09
CA GLY A 147 0.84 17.79 14.11
C GLY A 147 1.82 16.62 14.13
N TRP A 148 1.37 15.40 13.79
CA TRP A 148 2.23 14.23 13.74
C TRP A 148 3.04 14.18 12.44
N HIS A 149 4.26 13.67 12.55
CA HIS A 149 5.01 13.16 11.42
C HIS A 149 4.82 11.65 11.31
N TRP A 150 5.14 11.08 10.15
CA TRP A 150 5.10 9.64 9.97
C TRP A 150 6.38 9.09 9.36
N ARG A 151 6.68 7.85 9.72
CA ARG A 151 7.59 6.98 8.98
C ARG A 151 6.77 5.88 8.34
N THR A 152 7.08 5.56 7.09
CA THR A 152 6.38 4.49 6.36
C THR A 152 7.36 3.54 5.69
N LEU A 153 6.95 2.28 5.59
CA LEU A 153 7.60 1.29 4.73
C LEU A 153 6.65 0.88 3.61
N TYR A 154 7.22 0.41 2.51
CA TYR A 154 6.47 0.00 1.33
C TYR A 154 6.80 -1.45 1.02
N HIS A 155 5.83 -2.33 1.16
CA HIS A 155 6.01 -3.76 0.90
C HIS A 155 4.93 -4.31 -0.01
N HIS A 156 5.34 -5.15 -0.94
CA HIS A 156 4.45 -5.97 -1.73
C HIS A 156 4.27 -7.32 -1.06
N GLN A 157 3.03 -7.74 -0.95
CA GLN A 157 2.63 -9.06 -0.49
C GLN A 157 1.63 -9.63 -1.50
N THR A 158 1.50 -10.95 -1.53
CA THR A 158 0.41 -11.60 -2.26
C THR A 158 -0.92 -11.40 -1.51
N PRO A 159 -2.06 -11.16 -2.19
CA PRO A 159 -3.34 -10.97 -1.53
C PRO A 159 -3.69 -12.07 -0.52
N THR A 160 -3.35 -13.33 -0.81
CA THR A 160 -3.61 -14.50 0.04
C THR A 160 -2.70 -14.63 1.27
N ASN A 161 -1.73 -13.74 1.43
CA ASN A 161 -0.81 -13.71 2.58
C ASN A 161 -0.72 -12.30 3.19
N ALA A 162 -1.60 -11.39 2.80
CA ALA A 162 -1.55 -9.99 3.23
C ALA A 162 -1.64 -9.86 4.75
N HIS A 163 -2.48 -10.69 5.37
CA HIS A 163 -2.68 -10.73 6.81
C HIS A 163 -1.41 -10.98 7.61
N ARG A 164 -0.52 -11.88 7.16
CA ARG A 164 0.74 -12.19 7.86
C ARG A 164 1.60 -10.94 8.03
N SER A 165 1.63 -10.09 7.00
CA SER A 165 2.33 -8.81 7.06
C SER A 165 1.62 -7.82 7.97
N VAL A 166 0.29 -7.80 7.99
CA VAL A 166 -0.49 -6.93 8.89
C VAL A 166 -0.31 -7.33 10.35
N GLU A 167 -0.37 -8.62 10.67
CA GLU A 167 -0.14 -9.16 12.01
C GLU A 167 1.25 -8.81 12.53
N GLU A 168 2.29 -8.98 11.69
CA GLU A 168 3.65 -8.61 12.04
C GLU A 168 3.80 -7.09 12.25
N ILE A 169 3.10 -6.27 11.45
CA ILE A 169 3.07 -4.82 11.64
C ILE A 169 2.45 -4.47 13.00
N ARG A 170 1.30 -5.06 13.32
CA ARG A 170 0.60 -4.84 14.59
C ARG A 170 1.48 -5.26 15.77
N ARG A 171 2.10 -6.43 15.70
CA ARG A 171 3.01 -6.94 16.73
C ARG A 171 4.09 -5.91 17.09
N VAL A 172 4.75 -5.32 16.08
CA VAL A 172 5.79 -4.31 16.33
C VAL A 172 5.20 -3.00 16.88
N MET A 173 4.04 -2.57 16.38
CA MET A 173 3.37 -1.36 16.92
C MET A 173 3.02 -1.53 18.40
N GLU A 174 2.52 -2.70 18.78
CA GLU A 174 2.19 -3.05 20.16
C GLU A 174 3.44 -3.15 21.03
N GLU A 175 4.50 -3.82 20.56
CA GLU A 175 5.76 -3.98 21.30
C GLU A 175 6.42 -2.63 21.63
N TYR A 176 6.42 -1.70 20.69
CA TYR A 176 7.02 -0.38 20.89
C TYR A 176 6.03 0.65 21.47
N GLY A 177 4.75 0.33 21.59
CA GLY A 177 3.75 1.20 22.21
C GLY A 177 3.62 2.58 21.55
N PHE A 178 3.50 2.63 20.22
CA PHE A 178 3.21 3.88 19.51
C PHE A 178 1.94 3.78 18.67
N LEU A 179 1.36 4.93 18.35
CA LEU A 179 0.22 4.99 17.44
C LEU A 179 0.69 4.76 16.01
N GLY A 180 0.14 3.75 15.38
CA GLY A 180 0.38 3.47 13.98
C GLY A 180 -0.79 2.74 13.38
N HIS A 181 -0.76 2.61 12.07
CA HIS A 181 -1.72 1.77 11.38
C HIS A 181 -1.09 1.17 10.13
N THR A 182 -1.77 0.19 9.56
CA THR A 182 -1.50 -0.25 8.20
C THR A 182 -2.77 -0.20 7.38
N ALA A 183 -2.61 0.19 6.13
CA ALA A 183 -3.59 0.01 5.08
C ALA A 183 -2.84 -0.52 3.87
N GLY A 184 -3.56 -1.10 2.93
CA GLY A 184 -2.92 -1.43 1.68
C GLY A 184 -3.82 -1.38 0.48
N PHE A 185 -3.18 -1.28 -0.68
CA PHE A 185 -3.88 -1.20 -1.95
C PHE A 185 -3.63 -2.48 -2.72
N ALA A 186 -4.69 -3.08 -3.26
CA ALA A 186 -4.51 -4.08 -4.30
C ALA A 186 -4.14 -3.39 -5.60
N SER A 187 -2.96 -3.73 -6.11
CA SER A 187 -2.49 -3.27 -7.41
C SER A 187 -2.91 -4.24 -8.51
N GLY A 188 -2.98 -3.75 -9.75
CA GLY A 188 -3.38 -4.55 -10.92
C GLY A 188 -2.50 -5.77 -11.22
N HIS A 189 -1.35 -5.91 -10.57
CA HIS A 189 -0.41 -7.03 -10.69
C HIS A 189 -0.65 -8.16 -9.67
N SER A 190 -1.85 -8.25 -9.08
CA SER A 190 -2.15 -9.26 -8.06
C SER A 190 -1.23 -9.16 -6.85
N SER A 191 -0.89 -7.94 -6.45
CA SER A 191 -0.11 -7.65 -5.25
C SER A 191 -0.89 -6.72 -4.33
N PHE A 192 -0.88 -7.04 -3.05
CA PHE A 192 -1.27 -6.17 -1.97
C PHE A 192 -0.07 -5.34 -1.54
N ASN A 193 -0.18 -4.02 -1.66
CA ASN A 193 0.86 -3.09 -1.22
C ASN A 193 0.54 -2.69 0.21
N ALA A 194 1.31 -3.16 1.19
CA ALA A 194 1.14 -2.76 2.59
C ALA A 194 1.93 -1.49 2.89
N TYR A 195 1.27 -0.52 3.54
CA TYR A 195 1.82 0.75 3.97
C TYR A 195 1.65 0.89 5.49
N PRO A 196 2.55 0.31 6.30
CA PRO A 196 2.64 0.69 7.69
C PRO A 196 2.96 2.19 7.79
N HIS A 197 2.12 2.94 8.48
CA HIS A 197 2.39 4.31 8.91
C HIS A 197 2.62 4.29 10.42
N LEU A 198 3.81 4.74 10.81
CA LEU A 198 4.25 4.84 12.19
C LEU A 198 4.26 6.33 12.53
N TYR A 199 3.32 6.77 13.39
CA TYR A 199 3.22 8.17 13.76
C TYR A 199 4.13 8.51 14.93
N PHE A 200 4.64 9.74 14.92
CA PHE A 200 5.45 10.26 16.02
C PHE A 200 5.31 11.78 16.13
N ASP A 201 5.55 12.31 17.32
CA ASP A 201 5.70 13.75 17.53
C ASP A 201 7.12 14.18 17.13
N PRO A 202 7.30 15.05 16.12
CA PRO A 202 8.63 15.53 15.73
C PRO A 202 9.30 16.43 16.78
N GLN A 203 8.58 16.88 17.81
CA GLN A 203 9.11 17.65 18.92
C GLN A 203 9.65 16.77 20.05
N ASP A 204 9.37 15.46 20.01
CA ASP A 204 9.85 14.47 20.98
C ASP A 204 10.95 13.58 20.36
N PRO A 205 12.23 13.82 20.68
CA PRO A 205 13.34 13.03 20.14
C PRO A 205 13.32 11.56 20.55
N GLU A 206 12.74 11.23 21.72
CA GLU A 206 12.63 9.85 22.19
C GLU A 206 11.58 9.10 21.38
N ASP A 207 10.44 9.73 21.10
CA ASP A 207 9.39 9.17 20.25
C ASP A 207 9.87 8.98 18.81
N GLU A 208 10.60 9.97 18.25
CA GLU A 208 11.21 9.81 16.93
C GLU A 208 12.21 8.64 16.89
N GLN A 209 13.06 8.50 17.92
CA GLN A 209 14.05 7.42 17.98
C GLN A 209 13.37 6.05 18.11
N LYS A 210 12.32 5.94 18.93
CA LYS A 210 11.50 4.74 19.09
C LYS A 210 10.90 4.29 17.75
N VAL A 211 10.30 5.21 16.99
CA VAL A 211 9.75 4.89 15.66
C VAL A 211 10.84 4.55 14.63
N ARG A 212 12.03 5.15 14.73
CA ARG A 212 13.18 4.76 13.90
C ARG A 212 13.61 3.32 14.13
N ASP A 213 13.61 2.87 15.37
CA ASP A 213 14.02 1.51 15.71
C ASP A 213 12.93 0.50 15.33
N ALA A 214 11.65 0.81 15.59
CA ALA A 214 10.52 0.03 15.08
C ALA A 214 10.53 -0.12 13.55
N HIS A 215 10.85 0.95 12.82
CA HIS A 215 10.97 0.90 11.36
C HIS A 215 12.07 -0.09 10.92
N LYS A 216 13.24 -0.08 11.57
CA LYS A 216 14.34 -1.00 11.24
C LYS A 216 13.95 -2.45 11.54
N GLU A 217 13.24 -2.68 12.63
CA GLU A 217 12.74 -4.00 12.98
C GLU A 217 11.73 -4.50 11.94
N LEU A 218 10.71 -3.69 11.63
CA LEU A 218 9.71 -4.00 10.60
C LEU A 218 10.35 -4.33 9.25
N ALA A 219 11.38 -3.58 8.85
CA ALA A 219 12.10 -3.90 7.63
C ALA A 219 12.65 -5.35 7.67
N LYS A 220 13.25 -5.77 8.77
CA LYS A 220 13.81 -7.12 8.92
C LYS A 220 12.74 -8.21 9.02
N THR A 221 11.64 -7.93 9.72
CA THR A 221 10.63 -8.96 10.02
C THR A 221 9.59 -9.11 8.92
N LEU A 222 9.19 -8.03 8.23
CA LEU A 222 8.22 -8.11 7.14
C LEU A 222 8.69 -9.03 6.01
N PHE A 223 9.99 -9.05 5.70
CA PHE A 223 10.55 -9.97 4.71
C PHE A 223 10.29 -11.44 5.06
N LYS A 224 10.33 -11.80 6.35
CA LYS A 224 10.05 -13.16 6.83
C LYS A 224 8.59 -13.59 6.65
N THR A 225 7.68 -12.63 6.46
CA THR A 225 6.27 -12.89 6.13
C THR A 225 6.07 -13.25 4.64
N GLY A 226 7.14 -13.20 3.84
CA GLY A 226 7.09 -13.36 2.37
C GLY A 226 6.86 -12.03 1.64
N ALA A 227 6.75 -10.92 2.37
CA ALA A 227 6.61 -9.59 1.76
C ALA A 227 7.95 -9.13 1.18
N VAL A 228 7.92 -8.43 0.06
CA VAL A 228 9.11 -7.90 -0.60
C VAL A 228 9.12 -6.38 -0.57
N PRO A 229 10.26 -5.73 -0.31
CA PRO A 229 10.32 -4.28 -0.26
C PRO A 229 10.10 -3.69 -1.66
N PHE A 230 9.31 -2.62 -1.74
CA PHE A 230 9.12 -1.87 -2.98
C PHE A 230 10.36 -1.04 -3.36
N LYS A 231 11.06 -0.49 -2.36
CA LYS A 231 12.23 0.36 -2.54
C LYS A 231 13.41 -0.14 -1.72
N MET A 232 14.55 -0.25 -2.38
CA MET A 232 15.83 -0.58 -1.77
C MET A 232 16.39 0.59 -0.95
N ALA A 233 16.49 0.38 0.35
CA ALA A 233 17.17 1.24 1.34
C ALA A 233 18.41 0.52 1.94
N PRO A 234 19.35 1.24 2.56
CA PRO A 234 20.60 0.63 3.07
C PRO A 234 20.40 -0.52 4.05
N TYR A 235 19.38 -0.44 4.92
CA TYR A 235 19.10 -1.47 5.93
C TYR A 235 18.58 -2.80 5.35
N TRP A 236 18.34 -2.89 4.04
CA TRP A 236 17.90 -4.14 3.39
C TRP A 236 19.02 -5.11 3.09
N ALA A 237 20.26 -4.62 2.93
CA ALA A 237 21.41 -5.48 2.65
C ALA A 237 21.59 -6.53 3.76
N ASP A 238 21.44 -6.11 5.02
CA ASP A 238 21.53 -7.00 6.17
C ASP A 238 20.25 -7.83 6.42
N ALA A 239 19.13 -7.47 5.79
CA ALA A 239 17.82 -8.04 6.07
C ALA A 239 17.42 -9.14 5.08
N ILE A 240 18.01 -9.18 3.88
CA ILE A 240 17.61 -10.08 2.79
C ILE A 240 18.75 -11.02 2.44
N GLU A 241 18.52 -12.32 2.63
CA GLU A 241 19.46 -13.36 2.22
C GLU A 241 19.71 -13.33 0.71
N GLY A 242 20.97 -13.45 0.30
CA GLY A 242 21.38 -13.45 -1.11
C GLY A 242 21.46 -12.07 -1.76
N MET A 243 21.14 -10.99 -1.02
CA MET A 243 21.22 -9.62 -1.51
C MET A 243 22.65 -9.22 -1.93
N ASP A 244 23.69 -9.79 -1.32
CA ASP A 244 25.10 -9.50 -1.64
C ASP A 244 25.45 -9.68 -3.12
N SER A 245 24.96 -10.77 -3.73
CA SER A 245 25.23 -11.06 -5.15
C SER A 245 24.56 -10.03 -6.05
N TYR A 246 23.34 -9.62 -5.70
CA TYR A 246 22.63 -8.57 -6.42
C TYR A 246 23.31 -7.21 -6.25
N MET A 247 23.74 -6.88 -5.03
CA MET A 247 24.47 -5.65 -4.73
C MET A 247 25.81 -5.58 -5.47
N ALA A 248 26.55 -6.69 -5.55
CA ALA A 248 27.78 -6.78 -6.33
C ALA A 248 27.54 -6.54 -7.83
N LEU A 249 26.45 -7.08 -8.39
CA LEU A 249 26.04 -6.79 -9.77
C LEU A 249 25.74 -5.30 -9.97
N LEU A 250 24.96 -4.70 -9.07
CA LEU A 250 24.64 -3.27 -9.16
C LEU A 250 25.90 -2.39 -9.05
N GLU A 251 26.85 -2.75 -8.18
CA GLU A 251 28.12 -2.05 -8.04
C GLU A 251 28.98 -2.16 -9.31
N LEU A 252 29.03 -3.35 -9.92
CA LEU A 252 29.71 -3.56 -11.20
C LEU A 252 29.12 -2.68 -12.30
N VAL A 253 27.77 -2.65 -12.40
CA VAL A 253 27.07 -1.80 -13.36
C VAL A 253 27.38 -0.33 -13.10
N LYS A 254 27.28 0.13 -11.84
CA LYS A 254 27.57 1.51 -11.42
C LYS A 254 28.99 1.93 -11.79
N LYS A 255 30.00 1.11 -11.47
CA LYS A 255 31.41 1.38 -11.80
C LYS A 255 31.64 1.45 -13.31
N THR A 256 30.90 0.66 -14.08
CA THR A 256 31.02 0.62 -15.55
C THR A 256 30.43 1.86 -16.21
N ILE A 257 29.26 2.32 -15.75
CA ILE A 257 28.52 3.41 -16.41
C ILE A 257 28.78 4.80 -15.81
N ASP A 258 29.14 4.87 -14.54
CA ASP A 258 29.43 6.10 -13.80
C ASP A 258 30.68 5.94 -12.92
N PRO A 259 31.86 5.78 -13.54
CA PRO A 259 33.12 5.55 -12.82
C PRO A 259 33.52 6.72 -11.90
N LYS A 260 32.99 7.92 -12.16
CA LYS A 260 33.22 9.13 -11.36
C LYS A 260 32.19 9.33 -10.24
N LYS A 261 31.19 8.44 -10.12
CA LYS A 261 30.13 8.48 -9.10
C LYS A 261 29.36 9.82 -9.07
N LEU A 262 29.06 10.38 -10.24
CA LEU A 262 28.34 11.64 -10.38
C LEU A 262 26.82 11.48 -10.26
N MET A 263 26.29 10.34 -10.67
CA MET A 263 24.85 10.10 -10.80
C MET A 263 24.26 9.65 -9.47
N ASN A 264 23.62 10.58 -8.77
CA ASN A 264 22.90 10.39 -7.50
C ASN A 264 23.55 9.37 -6.53
N PRO A 265 24.73 9.67 -5.96
CA PRO A 265 25.44 8.74 -5.10
C PRO A 265 24.67 8.46 -3.79
N ARG A 266 24.92 7.28 -3.20
CA ARG A 266 24.35 6.74 -1.95
C ARG A 266 22.91 6.23 -2.04
N VAL A 267 22.38 6.02 -3.24
CA VAL A 267 21.05 5.40 -3.44
C VAL A 267 21.18 3.88 -3.61
N LEU A 268 20.06 3.17 -3.77
CA LEU A 268 20.04 1.71 -4.00
C LEU A 268 20.88 0.92 -2.99
N GLY A 269 20.65 1.13 -1.69
CA GLY A 269 21.43 0.43 -0.66
C GLY A 269 22.82 1.04 -0.36
N GLY A 270 23.13 2.23 -0.90
CA GLY A 270 24.34 2.99 -0.57
C GLY A 270 25.38 3.11 -1.69
N LEU A 271 25.02 2.72 -2.91
CA LEU A 271 25.85 2.80 -4.13
C LEU A 271 26.16 4.22 -4.58
#